data_AF-A0A9N9LDU1-F1
#
_entry.id   AF-A0A9N9LDU1-F1
#
_cell.length_a   1.000
_cell.length_b   1.000
_cell.length_c   1.000
_cell.angle_alpha   90.00
_cell.angle_beta   90.00
_cell.angle_gamma   90.00
#
_symmetry.space_group_name_H-M   'P 1'
#
loop_
_entity.id
_entity.type
_entity.pdbx_description
1 polymer ?
#
loop_
_entity_poly.entity_id
_entity_poly.type
_entity_poly.pdbx_seq_one_letter_code
_entity_poly.pdbx_strand_id
1 'polypeptide(L)'
;MGTGNGTDTITLSIGSNRDKLIVHRQLICTIPFFQKAFQGNFKEGTGEMDLPEDKSEVVFLLTDWLYRGVVQAINTQAHLDNFYGLYMFAEKICEERLMDMTIDAIQDVSLVRDVYISPKQLFHIYQNTSYRSRLRKFALCLYIQGLPSSLESSQDLDADRKFIAEVQEYMKQNEEMNFDIMYWAMQLGAMRKYFDFRKRGDEDLKFVKADSPCYFHKHKKNDMCYLDMTKEQVAAKKEYQQVWGLQSGKLFLGWG
;
A
#
# COMPACT_ATOMS: atom_id res chain seq x y z
N MET A 1 -16.63 -31.64 -2.37
CA MET A 1 -15.63 -31.26 -3.39
C MET A 1 -16.41 -30.78 -4.60
N GLY A 2 -16.59 -29.46 -4.74
CA GLY A 2 -17.29 -28.87 -5.87
C GLY A 2 -16.28 -28.39 -6.90
N THR A 3 -16.38 -28.89 -8.12
CA THR A 3 -15.67 -28.38 -9.29
C THR A 3 -16.24 -27.02 -9.65
N GLY A 4 -15.60 -25.94 -9.19
CA GLY A 4 -15.99 -24.59 -9.57
C GLY A 4 -15.73 -24.38 -11.07
N ASN A 5 -16.80 -24.24 -11.85
CA ASN A 5 -16.70 -23.79 -13.23
C ASN A 5 -16.12 -22.38 -13.26
N GLY A 6 -15.32 -22.04 -14.28
CA GLY A 6 -14.71 -20.71 -14.47
C GLY A 6 -15.68 -19.53 -14.64
N THR A 7 -16.97 -19.72 -14.32
CA THR A 7 -18.06 -18.75 -14.40
C THR A 7 -18.58 -18.32 -13.02
N ASP A 8 -18.07 -18.89 -11.92
CA ASP A 8 -18.49 -18.51 -10.57
C ASP A 8 -17.87 -17.16 -10.17
N THR A 9 -18.73 -16.17 -9.94
CA THR A 9 -18.35 -14.79 -9.68
C THR A 9 -18.93 -14.28 -8.37
N ILE A 10 -18.24 -13.31 -7.78
CA ILE A 10 -18.66 -12.53 -6.63
C ILE A 10 -18.86 -11.08 -7.07
N THR A 11 -19.86 -10.42 -6.49
CA THR A 11 -20.09 -8.99 -6.66
C THR A 11 -19.64 -8.24 -5.42
N LEU A 12 -18.72 -7.29 -5.59
CA LEU A 12 -18.34 -6.31 -4.57
C LEU A 12 -19.09 -5.00 -4.86
N SER A 13 -19.79 -4.47 -3.85
CA SER A 13 -20.39 -3.12 -3.92
C SER A 13 -19.51 -2.16 -3.13
N ILE A 14 -18.90 -1.17 -3.79
CA ILE A 14 -17.79 -0.39 -3.24
C ILE A 14 -18.20 1.07 -3.05
N GLY A 15 -17.79 1.64 -1.91
CA GLY A 15 -17.97 3.05 -1.59
C GLY A 15 -19.44 3.47 -1.40
N SER A 16 -19.63 4.76 -1.11
CA SER A 16 -20.96 5.34 -0.92
C SER A 16 -21.84 5.29 -2.18
N ASN A 17 -21.21 5.30 -3.36
CA ASN A 17 -21.90 5.22 -4.65
C ASN A 17 -22.30 3.79 -5.04
N ARG A 18 -21.85 2.78 -4.26
CA ARG A 18 -22.08 1.35 -4.49
C ARG A 18 -21.66 0.90 -5.89
N ASP A 19 -20.48 1.32 -6.32
CA ASP A 19 -19.89 0.86 -7.57
C ASP A 19 -19.76 -0.66 -7.54
N LYS A 20 -20.27 -1.33 -8.58
CA LYS A 20 -20.28 -2.80 -8.63
C LYS A 20 -19.06 -3.31 -9.37
N LEU A 21 -18.33 -4.20 -8.74
CA LEU A 21 -17.21 -4.93 -9.33
C LEU A 21 -17.47 -6.43 -9.27
N ILE A 22 -17.39 -7.10 -10.41
CA ILE A 22 -17.56 -8.55 -10.51
C ILE A 22 -16.19 -9.21 -10.62
N VAL A 23 -15.88 -10.15 -9.72
CA VAL A 23 -14.58 -10.85 -9.65
C VAL A 23 -14.80 -12.35 -9.61
N HIS A 24 -13.94 -13.14 -10.25
CA HIS A 24 -14.02 -14.59 -10.19
C HIS A 24 -13.81 -15.09 -8.76
N ARG A 25 -14.73 -15.93 -8.27
CA ARG A 25 -14.71 -16.43 -6.89
C ARG A 25 -13.41 -17.12 -6.56
N GLN A 26 -12.94 -17.99 -7.45
CA GLN A 26 -11.72 -18.76 -7.25
C GLN A 26 -10.49 -17.86 -7.09
N LEU A 27 -10.48 -16.69 -7.75
CA LEU A 27 -9.37 -15.76 -7.69
C LEU A 27 -9.39 -14.93 -6.42
N ILE A 28 -10.52 -14.29 -6.09
CA ILE A 28 -10.58 -13.45 -4.88
C ILE A 28 -10.46 -14.28 -3.60
N CYS A 29 -10.95 -15.52 -3.60
CA CYS A 29 -10.81 -16.46 -2.49
C CYS A 29 -9.40 -17.06 -2.36
N THR A 30 -8.42 -16.69 -3.19
CA THR A 30 -7.01 -16.99 -2.86
C THR A 30 -6.52 -16.15 -1.68
N ILE A 31 -7.19 -15.03 -1.39
CA ILE A 31 -6.92 -14.20 -0.23
C ILE A 31 -7.74 -14.76 0.96
N PRO A 32 -7.10 -15.10 2.10
CA PRO A 32 -7.76 -15.72 3.24
C PRO A 32 -8.95 -14.93 3.80
N PHE A 33 -8.91 -13.60 3.75
CA PHE A 33 -10.00 -12.72 4.18
C PHE A 33 -11.29 -13.03 3.41
N PHE A 34 -11.23 -12.95 2.07
CA PHE A 34 -12.38 -13.20 1.21
C PHE A 34 -12.76 -14.68 1.22
N GLN A 35 -11.80 -15.60 1.28
CA GLN A 35 -12.08 -17.02 1.41
C GLN A 35 -12.99 -17.30 2.61
N LYS A 36 -12.66 -16.75 3.79
CA LYS A 36 -13.46 -16.92 5.00
C LYS A 36 -14.83 -16.28 4.90
N ALA A 37 -14.94 -15.12 4.26
CA ALA A 37 -16.22 -14.44 4.05
C ALA A 37 -17.15 -15.25 3.14
N PHE A 38 -16.64 -15.75 2.01
CA PHE A 38 -17.43 -16.39 0.96
C PHE A 38 -17.61 -17.91 1.11
N GLN A 39 -16.77 -18.58 1.89
CA GLN A 39 -16.88 -20.03 2.16
C GLN A 39 -17.38 -20.33 3.58
N GLY A 40 -17.60 -19.30 4.40
CA GLY A 40 -18.16 -19.42 5.74
C GLY A 40 -19.70 -19.38 5.74
N ASN A 41 -20.28 -19.38 6.94
CA ASN A 41 -21.74 -19.26 7.16
C ASN A 41 -22.20 -17.79 7.23
N PHE A 42 -21.42 -16.85 6.67
CA PHE A 42 -21.75 -15.43 6.68
C PHE A 42 -22.71 -15.08 5.53
N LYS A 43 -23.33 -13.90 5.57
CA LYS A 43 -24.27 -13.45 4.53
C LYS A 43 -23.59 -13.37 3.16
N GLU A 44 -22.31 -13.08 3.18
CA GLU A 44 -21.43 -12.97 2.03
C GLU A 44 -21.29 -14.29 1.27
N GLY A 45 -21.55 -15.44 1.91
CA GLY A 45 -21.58 -16.76 1.25
C GLY A 45 -22.52 -16.82 0.02
N THR A 46 -23.48 -15.90 -0.06
CA THR A 46 -24.37 -15.70 -1.22
C THR A 46 -23.67 -15.17 -2.49
N GLY A 47 -22.43 -14.68 -2.37
CA GLY A 47 -21.64 -14.15 -3.49
C GLY A 47 -21.67 -12.63 -3.60
N GLU A 48 -22.15 -11.91 -2.59
CA GLU A 48 -22.14 -10.44 -2.54
C GLU A 48 -21.42 -9.94 -1.30
N MET A 49 -20.66 -8.85 -1.41
CA MET A 49 -20.01 -8.18 -0.28
C MET A 49 -20.07 -6.67 -0.45
N ASP A 50 -20.45 -5.97 0.62
CA ASP A 50 -20.45 -4.51 0.67
C ASP A 50 -19.14 -4.00 1.29
N LEU A 51 -18.50 -3.03 0.62
CA LEU A 51 -17.27 -2.35 1.03
C LEU A 51 -17.51 -0.83 1.07
N PRO A 52 -18.39 -0.33 1.96
CA PRO A 52 -18.91 1.04 1.91
C PRO A 52 -17.88 2.12 2.25
N GLU A 53 -16.83 1.75 2.99
CA GLU A 53 -15.76 2.67 3.44
C GLU A 53 -14.58 2.73 2.45
N ASP A 54 -14.56 1.81 1.48
CA ASP A 54 -13.43 1.64 0.56
C ASP A 54 -13.66 2.39 -0.76
N LYS A 55 -12.57 2.79 -1.42
CA LYS A 55 -12.60 3.50 -2.70
C LYS A 55 -12.54 2.52 -3.87
N SER A 56 -13.34 2.75 -4.90
CA SER A 56 -13.40 1.91 -6.11
C SER A 56 -12.05 1.75 -6.77
N GLU A 57 -11.26 2.83 -6.88
CA GLU A 57 -9.93 2.81 -7.47
C GLU A 57 -8.96 1.89 -6.72
N VAL A 58 -9.08 1.80 -5.40
CA VAL A 58 -8.25 0.94 -4.56
C VAL A 58 -8.61 -0.53 -4.78
N VAL A 59 -9.90 -0.85 -4.82
CA VAL A 59 -10.37 -2.24 -5.03
C VAL A 59 -10.12 -2.69 -6.48
N PHE A 60 -10.13 -1.77 -7.44
CA PHE A 60 -9.71 -2.06 -8.82
C PHE A 60 -8.22 -2.40 -8.90
N LEU A 61 -7.35 -1.71 -8.16
CA LEU A 61 -5.91 -2.04 -8.10
C LEU A 61 -5.66 -3.42 -7.48
N LEU A 62 -6.37 -3.76 -6.41
CA LEU A 62 -6.35 -5.12 -5.85
C LEU A 62 -6.73 -6.16 -6.90
N THR A 63 -7.82 -5.90 -7.61
CA THR A 63 -8.36 -6.83 -8.61
C THR A 63 -7.40 -6.98 -9.77
N ASP A 64 -6.81 -5.90 -10.27
CA ASP A 64 -5.80 -5.95 -11.31
C ASP A 64 -4.56 -6.74 -10.87
N TRP A 65 -4.08 -6.54 -9.63
CA TRP A 65 -3.01 -7.36 -9.07
C TRP A 65 -3.40 -8.83 -8.95
N LEU A 66 -4.62 -9.15 -8.52
CA LEU A 66 -5.11 -10.52 -8.45
C LEU A 66 -5.01 -11.23 -9.81
N TYR A 67 -5.42 -10.55 -10.89
CA TYR A 67 -5.35 -11.11 -12.24
C TYR A 67 -3.93 -11.17 -12.80
N ARG A 68 -3.09 -10.15 -12.56
CA ARG A 68 -1.75 -10.04 -13.19
C ARG A 68 -0.63 -10.66 -12.37
N GLY A 69 -0.82 -10.82 -11.06
CA GLY A 69 0.21 -11.18 -10.10
C GLY A 69 1.28 -10.10 -9.85
N VAL A 70 1.12 -8.91 -10.42
CA VAL A 70 2.02 -7.76 -10.29
C VAL A 70 1.25 -6.46 -10.07
N VAL A 71 1.83 -5.53 -9.33
CA VAL A 71 1.28 -4.17 -9.19
C VAL A 71 1.68 -3.32 -10.40
N GLN A 72 0.81 -2.38 -10.78
CA GLN A 72 1.08 -1.49 -11.92
C GLN A 72 2.15 -0.44 -11.59
N ALA A 73 2.77 0.13 -12.62
CA ALA A 73 3.64 1.29 -12.45
C ALA A 73 2.84 2.55 -12.03
N ILE A 74 3.39 3.31 -11.10
CA ILE A 74 2.77 4.56 -10.61
C ILE A 74 3.12 5.70 -11.57
N ASN A 75 2.09 6.27 -12.21
CA ASN A 75 2.26 7.20 -13.32
C ASN A 75 1.84 8.65 -13.00
N THR A 76 1.02 8.88 -11.98
CA THR A 76 0.54 10.22 -11.58
C THR A 76 0.49 10.36 -10.06
N GLN A 77 0.35 11.58 -9.55
CA GLN A 77 0.17 11.81 -8.10
C GLN A 77 -1.10 11.14 -7.59
N ALA A 78 -2.22 11.24 -8.31
CA ALA A 78 -3.45 10.55 -7.94
C ALA A 78 -3.26 9.02 -7.89
N HIS A 79 -2.43 8.46 -8.78
CA HIS A 79 -2.12 7.03 -8.73
C HIS A 79 -1.28 6.67 -7.49
N LEU A 80 -0.33 7.52 -7.10
CA LEU A 80 0.43 7.36 -5.85
C LEU A 80 -0.49 7.39 -4.63
N ASP A 81 -1.45 8.32 -4.58
CA ASP A 81 -2.44 8.39 -3.51
C ASP A 81 -3.30 7.12 -3.42
N ASN A 82 -3.67 6.55 -4.58
CA ASN A 82 -4.38 5.27 -4.64
C ASN A 82 -3.50 4.10 -4.17
N PHE A 83 -2.18 4.14 -4.38
CA PHE A 83 -1.25 3.12 -3.89
C PHE A 83 -1.08 3.17 -2.36
N TYR A 84 -1.10 4.36 -1.74
CA TYR A 84 -1.24 4.43 -0.28
C TYR A 84 -2.54 3.75 0.16
N GLY A 85 -3.66 4.04 -0.52
CA GLY A 85 -4.94 3.38 -0.31
C GLY A 85 -4.87 1.86 -0.45
N LEU A 86 -4.19 1.36 -1.49
CA LEU A 86 -3.98 -0.07 -1.74
C LEU A 86 -3.22 -0.75 -0.63
N TYR A 87 -2.16 -0.13 -0.12
CA TYR A 87 -1.43 -0.68 1.02
C TYR A 87 -2.34 -0.76 2.26
N MET A 88 -3.08 0.31 2.57
CA MET A 88 -3.98 0.35 3.73
C MET A 88 -5.08 -0.72 3.62
N PHE A 89 -5.64 -0.91 2.41
CA PHE A 89 -6.60 -1.97 2.13
C PHE A 89 -5.97 -3.36 2.24
N ALA A 90 -4.77 -3.56 1.73
CA ALA A 90 -4.02 -4.82 1.84
C ALA A 90 -3.74 -5.17 3.32
N GLU A 91 -3.44 -4.17 4.16
CA GLU A 91 -3.29 -4.36 5.61
C GLU A 91 -4.62 -4.75 6.26
N LYS A 92 -5.73 -4.08 5.90
CA LYS A 92 -7.10 -4.38 6.38
C LYS A 92 -7.52 -5.83 6.09
N ILE A 93 -7.17 -6.37 4.93
CA ILE A 93 -7.47 -7.76 4.54
C ILE A 93 -6.35 -8.76 4.87
N CYS A 94 -5.28 -8.31 5.52
CA CYS A 94 -4.10 -9.11 5.88
C CYS A 94 -3.39 -9.78 4.69
N GLU A 95 -3.30 -9.12 3.54
CA GLU A 95 -2.60 -9.63 2.35
C GLU A 95 -1.15 -9.11 2.30
N GLU A 96 -0.23 -9.83 2.94
CA GLU A 96 1.17 -9.40 3.13
C GLU A 96 1.95 -9.24 1.83
N ARG A 97 1.73 -10.13 0.85
CA ARG A 97 2.43 -10.03 -0.43
C ARG A 97 2.06 -8.75 -1.18
N LEU A 98 0.78 -8.37 -1.14
CA LEU A 98 0.34 -7.12 -1.76
C LEU A 98 0.90 -5.91 -1.02
N MET A 99 0.96 -5.94 0.32
CA MET A 99 1.62 -4.89 1.10
C MET A 99 3.08 -4.69 0.66
N ASP A 100 3.85 -5.77 0.55
CA ASP A 100 5.26 -5.72 0.17
C ASP A 100 5.47 -5.18 -1.25
N MET A 101 4.70 -5.67 -2.22
CA MET A 101 4.79 -5.19 -3.61
C MET A 101 4.35 -3.71 -3.74
N THR A 102 3.34 -3.31 -2.96
CA THR A 102 2.82 -1.94 -3.00
C THR A 102 3.82 -0.96 -2.40
N ILE A 103 4.43 -1.28 -1.25
CA ILE A 103 5.40 -0.37 -0.61
C ILE A 103 6.69 -0.23 -1.41
N ASP A 104 7.10 -1.24 -2.16
CA ASP A 104 8.23 -1.13 -3.08
C ASP A 104 7.91 -0.23 -4.28
N ALA A 105 6.71 -0.34 -4.85
CA ALA A 105 6.27 0.56 -5.91
C ALA A 105 6.20 2.03 -5.43
N ILE A 106 5.71 2.25 -4.21
CA ILE A 106 5.71 3.58 -3.57
C ILE A 106 7.16 4.08 -3.35
N GLN A 107 8.05 3.23 -2.82
CA GLN A 107 9.46 3.58 -2.63
C GLN A 107 10.14 3.98 -3.95
N ASP A 108 9.95 3.18 -5.01
CA ASP A 108 10.55 3.42 -6.33
C ASP A 108 10.08 4.74 -6.92
N VAL A 109 8.78 5.00 -6.92
CA VAL A 109 8.28 6.26 -7.48
C VAL A 109 8.69 7.46 -6.64
N SER A 110 8.79 7.31 -5.32
CA SER A 110 9.26 8.37 -4.42
C SER A 110 10.72 8.72 -4.71
N LEU A 111 11.56 7.73 -5.01
CA LEU A 111 12.94 7.94 -5.42
C LEU A 111 13.03 8.61 -6.79
N VAL A 112 12.35 8.05 -7.79
CA VAL A 112 12.44 8.51 -9.19
C VAL A 112 11.90 9.92 -9.37
N ARG A 113 10.87 10.30 -8.61
CA ARG A 113 10.20 11.59 -8.75
C ARG A 113 10.55 12.59 -7.66
N ASP A 114 11.45 12.23 -6.75
CA ASP A 114 11.83 13.04 -5.60
C ASP A 114 10.61 13.50 -4.77
N VAL A 115 9.69 12.56 -4.50
CA VAL A 115 8.44 12.85 -3.78
C VAL A 115 8.58 12.51 -2.30
N TYR A 116 8.04 13.41 -1.47
CA TYR A 116 7.99 13.27 -0.01
C TYR A 116 6.54 13.28 0.49
N ILE A 117 6.35 12.86 1.74
CA ILE A 117 5.04 12.81 2.38
C ILE A 117 4.66 14.19 2.94
N SER A 118 3.44 14.64 2.64
CA SER A 118 2.85 15.82 3.29
C SER A 118 2.30 15.51 4.69
N PRO A 119 2.15 16.51 5.58
CA PRO A 119 1.54 16.31 6.91
C PRO A 119 0.16 15.65 6.84
N LYS A 120 -0.67 16.10 5.89
CA LYS A 120 -2.01 15.54 5.65
C LYS A 120 -1.98 14.07 5.24
N GLN A 121 -1.06 13.69 4.36
CA GLN A 121 -0.90 12.28 3.95
C GLN A 121 -0.41 11.42 5.11
N LEU A 122 0.57 11.90 5.89
CA LEU A 122 1.07 11.19 7.06
C LEU A 122 -0.06 10.95 8.07
N PHE A 123 -0.82 11.99 8.38
CA PHE A 123 -1.98 11.90 9.27
C PHE A 123 -3.01 10.88 8.76
N HIS A 124 -3.34 10.92 7.46
CA HIS A 124 -4.25 9.95 6.86
C HIS A 124 -3.75 8.50 6.99
N ILE A 125 -2.45 8.26 6.77
CA ILE A 125 -1.84 6.93 6.94
C ILE A 125 -1.96 6.48 8.40
N TYR A 126 -1.68 7.36 9.37
CA TYR A 126 -1.83 7.04 10.79
C TYR A 126 -3.29 6.73 11.17
N GLN A 127 -4.28 7.39 10.58
CA GLN A 127 -5.69 7.09 10.84
C GLN A 127 -6.16 5.73 10.32
N ASN A 128 -5.49 5.16 9.31
CA ASN A 128 -6.01 4.03 8.52
C ASN A 128 -5.09 2.80 8.52
N THR A 129 -4.12 2.75 9.43
CA THR A 129 -3.19 1.60 9.56
C THR A 129 -2.98 1.26 11.03
N SER A 130 -2.33 0.12 11.33
CA SER A 130 -1.95 -0.22 12.70
C SER A 130 -0.66 0.48 13.14
N TYR A 131 -0.42 0.62 14.45
CA TYR A 131 0.84 1.15 15.00
C TYR A 131 2.09 0.35 14.58
N ARG A 132 1.92 -0.90 14.10
CA ARG A 132 3.00 -1.75 13.57
C ARG A 132 3.07 -1.75 12.05
N SER A 133 2.36 -0.83 11.39
CA SER A 133 2.34 -0.73 9.95
C SER A 133 3.71 -0.31 9.42
N ARG A 134 4.18 -1.03 8.39
CA ARG A 134 5.42 -0.66 7.71
C ARG A 134 5.23 0.58 6.85
N LEU A 135 4.01 0.84 6.37
CA LEU A 135 3.70 2.07 5.67
C LEU A 135 3.83 3.29 6.58
N ARG A 136 3.36 3.23 7.84
CA ARG A 136 3.60 4.32 8.81
C ARG A 136 5.08 4.60 8.97
N LYS A 137 5.87 3.54 9.19
CA LYS A 137 7.33 3.66 9.34
C LYS A 137 7.98 4.29 8.11
N PHE A 138 7.65 3.82 6.91
CA PHE A 138 8.20 4.37 5.67
C PHE A 138 7.75 5.82 5.44
N ALA A 139 6.46 6.12 5.62
CA ALA A 139 5.91 7.46 5.43
C ALA A 139 6.54 8.46 6.41
N LEU A 140 6.81 8.04 7.64
CA LEU A 140 7.50 8.84 8.64
C LEU A 140 8.96 9.13 8.23
N CYS A 141 9.67 8.13 7.71
CA CYS A 141 11.01 8.32 7.14
C CYS A 141 11.00 9.36 6.01
N LEU A 142 10.07 9.24 5.05
CA LEU A 142 9.92 10.21 3.96
C LEU A 142 9.57 11.60 4.48
N TYR A 143 8.65 11.69 5.45
CA TYR A 143 8.26 12.96 6.03
C TYR A 143 9.47 13.69 6.64
N ILE A 144 10.25 13.01 7.48
CA ILE A 144 11.42 13.58 8.16
C ILE A 144 12.52 13.99 7.15
N GLN A 145 12.68 13.22 6.07
CA GLN A 145 13.63 13.55 5.00
C GLN A 145 13.18 14.76 4.17
N GLY A 146 11.88 14.87 3.89
CA GLY A 146 11.30 15.97 3.14
C GLY A 146 11.14 17.26 3.94
N LEU A 147 11.28 17.20 5.27
CA LEU A 147 11.27 18.40 6.11
C LEU A 147 12.38 19.36 5.62
N PRO A 148 12.03 20.60 5.24
CA PRO A 148 12.96 21.48 4.54
C PRO A 148 14.29 21.63 5.28
N SER A 149 15.40 21.43 4.58
CA SER A 149 16.71 21.92 5.06
C SER A 149 16.69 23.46 5.17
N SER A 150 15.75 24.12 4.49
CA SER A 150 15.55 25.56 4.59
C SER A 150 15.18 26.00 6.01
N LEU A 151 14.55 25.20 6.88
CA LEU A 151 14.40 25.62 8.29
C LEU A 151 15.75 25.85 9.00
N GLU A 152 16.83 25.26 8.49
CA GLU A 152 18.19 25.44 9.00
C GLU A 152 18.87 26.71 8.46
N SER A 153 18.31 27.36 7.42
CA SER A 153 18.90 28.52 6.70
C SER A 153 17.90 29.55 6.13
N SER A 154 16.62 29.45 6.48
CA SER A 154 15.51 30.22 5.90
C SER A 154 15.54 31.66 6.39
N GLN A 155 15.28 32.57 5.46
CA GLN A 155 15.13 34.00 5.75
C GLN A 155 13.65 34.41 5.85
N ASP A 156 12.71 33.51 5.53
CA ASP A 156 11.27 33.76 5.55
C ASP A 156 10.61 33.04 6.75
N LEU A 157 10.76 33.68 7.91
CA LEU A 157 10.23 33.17 9.18
C LEU A 157 8.69 33.07 9.20
N ASP A 158 7.98 33.84 8.38
CA ASP A 158 6.52 33.83 8.34
C ASP A 158 6.00 32.61 7.58
N ALA A 159 6.62 32.27 6.46
CA ALA A 159 6.34 31.02 5.74
C ALA A 159 6.62 29.79 6.63
N ASP A 160 7.75 29.81 7.34
CA ASP A 160 8.12 28.73 8.27
C ASP A 160 7.12 28.59 9.42
N ARG A 161 6.70 29.70 10.04
CA ARG A 161 5.67 29.69 11.08
C ARG A 161 4.35 29.12 10.57
N LYS A 162 3.94 29.49 9.35
CA LYS A 162 2.70 28.99 8.75
C LYS A 162 2.76 27.48 8.50
N PHE A 163 3.87 26.99 7.96
CA PHE A 163 4.10 25.55 7.78
C PHE A 163 4.08 24.81 9.13
N ILE A 164 4.80 25.31 10.13
CA ILE A 164 4.82 24.72 11.48
C ILE A 164 3.42 24.70 12.08
N ALA A 165 2.63 25.78 11.92
CA ALA A 165 1.26 25.84 12.44
C ALA A 165 0.35 24.79 11.78
N GLU A 166 0.49 24.55 10.47
CA GLU A 166 -0.24 23.49 9.76
C GLU A 166 0.15 22.10 10.29
N VAL A 167 1.45 21.83 10.44
CA VAL A 167 1.96 20.58 11.00
C VAL A 167 1.43 20.36 12.42
N GLN A 168 1.46 21.40 13.25
CA GLN A 168 0.95 21.36 14.63
C GLN A 168 -0.52 21.00 14.71
N GLU A 169 -1.33 21.45 13.75
CA GLU A 169 -2.76 21.12 13.71
C GLU A 169 -2.99 19.61 13.56
N TYR A 170 -2.26 18.96 12.65
CA TYR A 170 -2.32 17.51 12.50
C TYR A 170 -1.73 16.76 13.69
N MET A 171 -0.64 17.26 14.28
CA MET A 171 -0.01 16.65 15.47
C MET A 171 -0.95 16.67 16.68
N LYS A 172 -1.72 17.74 16.89
CA LYS A 172 -2.70 17.82 17.99
C LYS A 172 -3.83 16.79 17.86
N GLN A 173 -4.15 16.40 16.64
CA GLN A 173 -5.22 15.43 16.36
C GLN A 173 -4.77 13.98 16.51
N ASN A 174 -3.46 13.71 16.62
CA ASN A 174 -2.93 12.35 16.75
C ASN A 174 -1.65 12.34 17.60
N GLU A 175 -1.80 12.04 18.89
CA GLU A 175 -0.70 11.99 19.86
C GLU A 175 0.36 10.94 19.50
N GLU A 176 -0.05 9.80 18.93
CA GLU A 176 0.86 8.74 18.50
C GLU A 176 1.76 9.23 17.36
N MET A 177 1.17 9.86 16.34
CA MET A 177 1.90 10.47 15.24
C MET A 177 2.85 11.56 15.75
N ASN A 178 2.41 12.39 16.70
CA ASN A 178 3.26 13.42 17.28
C ASN A 178 4.47 12.81 18.01
N PHE A 179 4.25 11.80 18.86
CA PHE A 179 5.31 11.10 19.56
C PHE A 179 6.32 10.48 18.58
N ASP A 180 5.83 9.79 17.54
CA ASP A 180 6.67 9.15 16.54
C ASP A 180 7.50 10.14 15.73
N ILE A 181 6.90 11.27 15.33
CA ILE A 181 7.62 12.36 14.65
C ILE A 181 8.73 12.89 15.55
N MET A 182 8.44 13.19 16.82
CA MET A 182 9.44 13.70 17.75
C MET A 182 10.56 12.67 17.98
N TYR A 183 10.20 11.41 18.26
CA TYR A 183 11.15 10.33 18.48
C TYR A 183 12.06 10.13 17.28
N TRP A 184 11.49 9.96 16.08
CA TRP A 184 12.28 9.72 14.88
C TRP A 184 13.05 10.95 14.41
N ALA A 185 12.52 12.17 14.60
CA ALA A 185 13.29 13.39 14.33
C ALA A 185 14.50 13.50 15.26
N MET A 186 14.41 13.05 16.52
CA MET A 186 15.56 12.98 17.43
C MET A 186 16.55 11.88 17.03
N GLN A 187 16.08 10.71 16.56
CA GLN A 187 16.95 9.62 16.12
C GLN A 187 17.66 9.91 14.80
N LEU A 188 16.92 10.46 13.82
CA LEU A 188 17.42 10.71 12.47
C LEU A 188 18.06 12.09 12.32
N GLY A 189 17.67 13.07 13.15
CA GLY A 189 18.13 14.46 13.21
C GLY A 189 19.16 14.88 12.17
N ALA A 190 20.39 15.11 12.60
CA ALA A 190 21.51 15.52 11.74
C ALA A 190 21.96 14.45 10.73
N MET A 191 21.45 13.21 10.86
CA MET A 191 21.82 12.08 10.00
C MET A 191 20.89 11.87 8.79
N ARG A 192 19.71 12.52 8.75
CA ARG A 192 18.76 12.40 7.64
C ARG A 192 19.35 12.76 6.26
N LYS A 193 20.42 13.55 6.24
CA LYS A 193 21.16 13.96 5.03
C LYS A 193 22.14 12.91 4.50
N TYR A 194 22.46 11.89 5.30
CA TYR A 194 23.40 10.83 4.92
C TYR A 194 22.70 9.55 4.47
N PHE A 195 21.38 9.47 4.61
CA PHE A 195 20.59 8.30 4.28
C PHE A 195 19.45 8.69 3.36
N ASP A 196 19.14 7.85 2.38
CA ASP A 196 17.94 7.97 1.54
C ASP A 196 17.09 6.70 1.73
N PHE A 197 15.99 6.78 2.48
CA PHE A 197 15.14 5.63 2.78
C PHE A 197 14.36 5.14 1.56
N ARG A 198 14.41 5.86 0.44
CA ARG A 198 13.83 5.46 -0.83
C ARG A 198 14.72 4.47 -1.59
N LYS A 199 16.00 4.36 -1.23
CA LYS A 199 16.93 3.36 -1.79
C LYS A 199 16.81 2.04 -1.02
N ARG A 200 16.57 0.94 -1.74
CA ARG A 200 16.49 -0.40 -1.14
C ARG A 200 17.85 -1.09 -1.11
N GLY A 201 18.18 -1.72 0.01
CA GLY A 201 19.38 -2.54 0.15
C GLY A 201 20.70 -1.76 0.04
N ASP A 202 20.66 -0.45 0.29
CA ASP A 202 21.85 0.40 0.25
C ASP A 202 22.72 0.15 1.49
N GLU A 203 24.04 0.05 1.31
CA GLU A 203 24.97 -0.16 2.40
C GLU A 203 25.00 1.02 3.38
N ASP A 204 24.70 2.23 2.89
CA ASP A 204 24.61 3.42 3.72
C ASP A 204 23.49 3.29 4.75
N LEU A 205 22.48 2.45 4.51
CA LEU A 205 21.39 2.21 5.44
C LEU A 205 21.73 1.24 6.60
N LYS A 206 22.95 0.68 6.65
CA LYS A 206 23.42 -0.21 7.74
C LYS A 206 23.30 0.45 9.12
N PHE A 207 23.55 1.76 9.23
CA PHE A 207 23.52 2.50 10.49
C PHE A 207 22.12 2.56 11.14
N VAL A 208 21.07 2.47 10.32
CA VAL A 208 19.66 2.45 10.75
C VAL A 208 19.02 1.06 10.62
N LYS A 209 19.87 0.03 10.40
CA LYS A 209 19.50 -1.38 10.18
C LYS A 209 18.51 -1.56 9.02
N ALA A 210 18.62 -0.71 8.00
CA ALA A 210 17.76 -0.69 6.81
C ALA A 210 18.50 -1.11 5.53
N ASP A 211 19.60 -1.84 5.68
CA ASP A 211 20.45 -2.39 4.61
C ASP A 211 19.85 -3.60 3.89
N SER A 212 18.60 -3.96 4.21
CA SER A 212 17.86 -5.03 3.55
C SER A 212 16.81 -4.45 2.61
N PRO A 213 16.64 -5.01 1.38
CA PRO A 213 15.53 -4.63 0.51
C PRO A 213 14.16 -4.86 1.17
N CYS A 214 14.08 -5.72 2.18
CA CYS A 214 12.85 -6.02 2.90
C CYS A 214 12.61 -5.14 4.14
N TYR A 215 13.38 -4.05 4.35
CA TYR A 215 13.28 -3.27 5.59
C TYR A 215 11.86 -2.76 5.90
N PHE A 216 11.12 -2.40 4.85
CA PHE A 216 9.72 -1.97 4.94
C PHE A 216 8.72 -3.06 4.57
N HIS A 217 9.15 -4.30 4.35
CA HIS A 217 8.23 -5.40 4.13
C HIS A 217 7.56 -5.86 5.43
N LYS A 218 6.35 -6.41 5.29
CA LYS A 218 5.56 -6.99 6.35
C LYS A 218 5.94 -8.44 6.64
N HIS A 219 6.35 -9.21 5.62
CA HIS A 219 6.69 -10.63 5.77
C HIS A 219 7.69 -10.88 6.91
N LYS A 220 7.64 -12.05 7.53
CA LYS A 220 8.51 -12.34 8.68
C LYS A 220 9.96 -12.55 8.24
N LYS A 221 10.86 -12.41 9.21
CA LYS A 221 12.26 -12.76 9.04
C LYS A 221 12.35 -14.26 8.72
N ASN A 222 12.93 -14.60 7.56
CA ASN A 222 13.06 -15.94 6.97
C ASN A 222 11.88 -16.44 6.13
N ASP A 223 10.77 -15.70 6.04
CA ASP A 223 9.76 -16.01 5.02
C ASP A 223 10.32 -15.66 3.63
N MET A 224 9.91 -16.40 2.61
CA MET A 224 10.35 -16.16 1.23
C MET A 224 9.81 -14.80 0.74
N CYS A 225 10.72 -13.88 0.43
CA CYS A 225 10.33 -12.60 -0.15
C CYS A 225 9.79 -12.81 -1.57
N TYR A 226 8.84 -11.97 -1.98
CA TYR A 226 8.37 -11.99 -3.37
C TYR A 226 9.48 -11.62 -4.38
N LEU A 227 10.50 -10.87 -3.94
CA LEU A 227 11.70 -10.54 -4.73
C LEU A 227 12.60 -11.75 -4.98
N ASP A 228 12.55 -12.76 -4.11
CA ASP A 228 13.34 -13.99 -4.21
C ASP A 228 12.62 -15.07 -5.02
N MET A 229 11.40 -14.80 -5.52
CA MET A 229 10.67 -15.75 -6.37
C MET A 229 11.41 -15.95 -7.69
N THR A 230 11.68 -17.21 -8.05
CA THR A 230 12.38 -17.51 -9.29
C THR A 230 11.52 -17.15 -10.51
N LYS A 231 12.17 -16.94 -11.66
CA LYS A 231 11.46 -16.73 -12.93
C LYS A 231 10.49 -17.89 -13.23
N GLU A 232 10.82 -19.12 -12.86
CA GLU A 232 9.90 -20.26 -13.00
C GLU A 232 8.71 -20.19 -12.04
N GLN A 233 8.86 -19.67 -10.82
CA GLN A 233 7.75 -19.52 -9.88
C GLN A 233 6.79 -18.39 -10.29
N VAL A 234 7.32 -17.31 -10.86
CA VAL A 234 6.52 -16.26 -11.49
C VAL A 234 5.84 -16.78 -12.76
N ALA A 235 6.55 -17.59 -13.57
CA ALA A 235 6.02 -18.20 -14.78
C ALA A 235 4.95 -19.26 -14.47
N ALA A 236 5.14 -20.14 -13.49
CA ALA A 236 4.17 -21.17 -13.10
C ALA A 236 2.86 -20.55 -12.57
N LYS A 237 2.93 -19.36 -11.94
CA LYS A 237 1.74 -18.60 -11.57
C LYS A 237 1.05 -17.98 -12.79
N LYS A 238 1.81 -17.47 -13.76
CA LYS A 238 1.29 -17.04 -15.07
C LYS A 238 0.70 -18.20 -15.88
N GLU A 239 1.29 -19.38 -15.78
CA GLU A 239 0.88 -20.60 -16.47
C GLU A 239 -0.38 -21.17 -15.82
N TYR A 240 -0.50 -21.16 -14.49
CA TYR A 240 -1.77 -21.39 -13.80
C TYR A 240 -2.83 -20.37 -14.27
N GLN A 241 -2.49 -19.10 -14.44
CA GLN A 241 -3.42 -18.07 -14.95
C GLN A 241 -3.76 -18.24 -16.45
N GLN A 242 -2.88 -18.84 -17.26
CA GLN A 242 -3.09 -19.11 -18.69
C GLN A 242 -3.83 -20.43 -18.96
N VAL A 243 -3.50 -21.49 -18.22
CA VAL A 243 -4.06 -22.86 -18.38
C VAL A 243 -5.54 -22.90 -17.99
N TRP A 244 -5.99 -22.00 -17.11
CA TRP A 244 -7.39 -21.94 -16.67
C TRP A 244 -8.24 -20.86 -17.37
N GLY A 245 -7.77 -20.28 -18.49
CA GLY A 245 -8.64 -19.67 -19.50
C GLY A 245 -9.21 -18.27 -19.20
N LEU A 246 -8.38 -17.22 -19.31
CA LEU A 246 -8.84 -15.86 -19.63
C LEU A 246 -8.26 -15.45 -20.98
N GLN A 247 -8.85 -15.94 -22.07
CA GLN A 247 -8.77 -15.21 -23.33
C GLN A 247 -9.49 -13.88 -23.12
N SER A 248 -8.73 -12.82 -22.81
CA SER A 248 -9.08 -11.41 -23.02
C SER A 248 -10.57 -11.09 -22.90
N GLY A 249 -11.11 -11.24 -21.68
CA GLY A 249 -12.45 -10.74 -21.35
C GLY A 249 -12.38 -9.22 -21.23
N LYS A 250 -12.96 -8.50 -22.20
CA LYS A 250 -13.20 -7.06 -22.14
C LYS A 250 -13.77 -6.70 -20.75
N LEU A 251 -13.15 -5.72 -20.09
CA LEU A 251 -13.79 -4.93 -19.04
C LEU A 251 -15.09 -4.35 -19.64
N PHE A 252 -16.22 -5.00 -19.38
CA PHE A 252 -17.53 -4.40 -19.65
C PHE A 252 -17.76 -3.35 -18.57
N LEU A 253 -17.31 -2.12 -18.84
CA LEU A 253 -17.85 -0.93 -18.20
C LEU A 253 -19.27 -0.74 -18.78
N GLY A 254 -20.25 -1.36 -18.15
CA GLY A 254 -21.66 -1.10 -18.43
C GLY A 254 -22.03 0.26 -17.85
N TRP A 255 -22.03 1.29 -18.68
CA TRP A 255 -22.72 2.55 -18.39
C TRP A 255 -24.22 2.33 -18.60
N GLY A 256 -24.99 2.46 -17.53
CA GLY A 256 -26.41 2.81 -17.57
C GLY A 256 -26.57 4.29 -17.30
#